data_AF-A0A946UM19-F1
#
_entry.id   AF-A0A946UM19-F1
#
_cell.length_a   1.000
_cell.length_b   1.000
_cell.length_c   1.000
_cell.angle_alpha   90.00
_cell.angle_beta   90.00
_cell.angle_gamma   90.00
#
_symmetry.space_group_name_H-M   'P 1'
#
loop_
_entity.id
_entity.type
_entity.pdbx_description
1 polymer ?
#
loop_
_entity_poly.entity_id
_entity_poly.type
_entity_poly.pdbx_seq_one_letter_code
_entity_poly.pdbx_strand_id
1 'polypeptide(L)'
;MSEQQRPSGLSPKAYIPIADGDEYDSYVPASAELPEFTLKAALLGIFFGIVFGAANAYLGLRAGLTISTSIPVAVMTVAAFKALESVGRPGNILEANLAQTIGSASSSLASGVIFTLPA
;
A
#
# COMPACT_ATOMS: atom_id res chain seq x y z
N MET A 1 14.78 -1.55 -25.63
CA MET A 1 13.80 -2.01 -24.63
C MET A 1 13.26 -0.74 -23.99
N SER A 2 12.17 -0.23 -24.56
CA SER A 2 11.77 1.17 -24.42
C SER A 2 11.24 1.43 -23.03
N GLU A 3 11.89 2.34 -22.32
CA GLU A 3 11.46 2.89 -21.05
C GLU A 3 10.10 3.57 -21.29
N GLN A 4 9.02 2.83 -21.07
CA GLN A 4 7.66 3.31 -21.23
C GLN A 4 7.45 4.38 -20.16
N GLN A 5 7.64 5.64 -20.58
CA GLN A 5 7.59 6.84 -19.76
C GLN A 5 6.31 6.80 -18.92
N ARG A 6 6.45 6.50 -17.63
CA ARG A 6 5.33 6.50 -16.67
C ARG A 6 4.69 7.89 -16.72
N PRO A 7 3.43 8.05 -17.15
CA PRO A 7 2.80 9.36 -17.17
C PRO A 7 2.82 9.95 -15.75
N SER A 8 3.18 11.22 -15.63
CA SER A 8 3.20 11.94 -14.36
C SER A 8 1.76 12.29 -13.94
N GLY A 9 1.03 11.28 -13.46
CA GLY A 9 -0.35 11.43 -12.97
C GLY A 9 -1.39 10.65 -13.78
N LEU A 10 -2.65 10.87 -13.45
CA LEU A 10 -3.80 10.28 -14.13
C LEU A 10 -4.03 10.95 -15.49
N SER A 11 -4.66 10.24 -16.42
CA SER A 11 -5.11 10.82 -17.68
C SER A 11 -6.02 12.02 -17.41
N PRO A 12 -5.96 13.12 -18.19
CA PRO A 12 -6.92 14.23 -18.06
C PRO A 12 -8.37 13.77 -18.16
N LYS A 13 -8.63 12.68 -18.89
CA LYS A 13 -9.94 12.03 -18.96
C LYS A 13 -10.46 11.51 -17.61
N ALA A 14 -9.60 11.41 -16.59
CA ALA A 14 -9.96 10.94 -15.25
C ALA A 14 -10.86 11.93 -14.49
N TYR A 15 -10.85 13.20 -14.91
CA TYR A 15 -11.54 14.29 -14.21
C TYR A 15 -12.79 14.78 -14.94
N ILE A 16 -13.17 14.12 -16.04
CA ILE A 16 -14.32 14.47 -16.87
C ILE A 16 -15.21 13.24 -17.11
N PRO A 17 -16.53 13.41 -17.29
CA PRO A 17 -17.40 12.31 -17.71
C PRO A 17 -16.91 11.73 -19.03
N ILE A 18 -16.82 10.40 -19.09
CA ILE A 18 -16.43 9.70 -20.31
C ILE A 18 -17.69 9.53 -21.15
N ALA A 19 -17.65 9.99 -22.40
CA ALA A 19 -18.78 9.86 -23.31
C ALA A 19 -19.08 8.39 -23.58
N ASP A 20 -20.35 8.06 -23.85
CA ASP A 20 -20.74 6.69 -24.18
C ASP A 20 -19.97 6.21 -25.43
N GLY A 21 -19.11 5.21 -25.24
CA GLY A 21 -18.24 4.65 -26.29
C GLY A 21 -16.78 5.12 -26.25
N ASP A 22 -16.42 6.09 -25.40
CA ASP A 22 -15.03 6.48 -25.18
C ASP A 22 -14.32 5.56 -24.17
N GLU A 23 -13.05 5.24 -24.43
CA GLU A 23 -12.22 4.41 -23.56
C GLU A 23 -11.35 5.27 -22.61
N TYR A 24 -11.15 4.78 -21.38
CA TYR A 24 -10.31 5.42 -20.37
C TYR A 24 -8.88 4.85 -20.39
N ASP A 25 -7.90 5.74 -20.57
CA ASP A 25 -6.48 5.39 -20.45
C ASP A 25 -6.13 5.14 -18.98
N SER A 26 -6.15 3.86 -18.59
CA SER A 26 -5.83 3.43 -17.22
C SER A 26 -4.36 3.70 -16.88
N TYR A 27 -4.09 4.13 -15.63
CA TYR A 27 -2.73 4.40 -15.16
C TYR A 27 -1.81 3.16 -15.24
N VAL A 28 -2.39 1.99 -14.98
CA VAL A 28 -1.81 0.69 -15.31
C VAL A 28 -2.71 0.04 -16.36
N PRO A 29 -2.29 -0.06 -17.63
CA PRO A 29 -3.10 -0.69 -18.67
C PRO A 29 -3.15 -2.21 -18.48
N ALA A 30 -4.23 -2.87 -18.94
CA ALA A 30 -4.39 -4.31 -18.82
C ALA A 30 -3.31 -5.14 -19.55
N SER A 31 -2.65 -4.53 -20.55
CA SER A 31 -1.53 -5.12 -21.27
C SER A 31 -0.17 -4.91 -20.59
N ALA A 32 -0.08 -4.14 -19.50
CA ALA A 32 1.18 -3.91 -18.80
C ALA A 32 1.50 -5.09 -17.88
N GLU A 33 2.70 -5.63 -18.03
CA GLU A 33 3.26 -6.64 -17.14
C GLU A 33 4.13 -5.96 -16.07
N LEU A 34 3.50 -5.51 -14.98
CA LEU A 34 4.17 -4.95 -13.81
C LEU A 34 4.27 -6.00 -12.70
N PRO A 35 5.39 -6.10 -11.97
CA PRO A 35 5.49 -7.00 -10.83
C PRO A 35 4.50 -6.59 -9.71
N GLU A 36 3.53 -7.44 -9.40
CA GLU A 36 2.55 -7.20 -8.33
C GLU A 36 3.01 -7.79 -6.99
N PHE A 37 3.44 -9.05 -7.03
CA PHE A 37 3.93 -9.78 -5.87
C PHE A 37 5.45 -9.88 -5.90
N THR A 38 6.10 -9.12 -5.01
CA THR A 38 7.56 -9.16 -4.86
C THR A 38 7.95 -9.36 -3.41
N LEU A 39 9.11 -9.99 -3.21
CA LEU A 39 9.63 -10.21 -1.86
C LEU A 39 9.88 -8.89 -1.12
N LYS A 40 10.31 -7.84 -1.82
CA LYS A 40 10.53 -6.52 -1.20
C LYS A 40 9.23 -5.89 -0.69
N ALA A 41 8.14 -5.98 -1.46
CA ALA A 41 6.84 -5.48 -1.06
C ALA A 41 6.26 -6.28 0.12
N ALA A 42 6.36 -7.61 0.04
CA ALA A 42 5.91 -8.49 1.11
C ALA A 42 6.65 -8.22 2.43
N LEU A 43 7.99 -8.10 2.39
CA LEU A 43 8.80 -7.84 3.58
C LEU A 43 8.53 -6.45 4.18
N LEU A 44 8.38 -5.40 3.36
CA LEU A 44 8.00 -4.08 3.85
C LEU A 44 6.61 -4.09 4.49
N GLY A 45 5.64 -4.73 3.85
CA GLY A 45 4.29 -4.90 4.38
C GLY A 45 4.26 -5.64 5.72
N ILE A 46 5.00 -6.75 5.83
CA ILE A 46 5.14 -7.51 7.08
C ILE A 46 5.82 -6.66 8.16
N PHE A 47 6.90 -5.98 7.83
CA PHE A 47 7.63 -5.14 8.77
C PHE A 47 6.73 -4.04 9.35
N PHE A 48 6.07 -3.26 8.49
CA PHE A 48 5.14 -2.23 8.95
C PHE A 48 3.92 -2.83 9.66
N GLY A 49 3.42 -3.97 9.19
CA GLY A 49 2.33 -4.71 9.83
C GLY A 49 2.66 -5.12 11.26
N ILE A 50 3.87 -5.61 11.53
CA ILE A 50 4.34 -5.93 12.89
C ILE A 50 4.39 -4.67 13.75
N VAL A 51 4.98 -3.58 13.25
CA VAL A 51 5.13 -2.32 14.00
C VAL A 51 3.76 -1.74 14.36
N PHE A 52 2.86 -1.56 13.40
CA PHE A 52 1.53 -1.02 13.66
C PHE A 52 0.61 -2.01 14.36
N GLY A 53 0.77 -3.31 14.13
CA GLY A 53 0.03 -4.33 14.84
C GLY A 53 0.34 -4.31 16.34
N ALA A 54 1.62 -4.26 16.69
CA ALA A 54 2.07 -4.11 18.07
C ALA A 54 1.59 -2.78 18.68
N ALA A 55 1.73 -1.67 17.94
CA ALA A 55 1.26 -0.37 18.40
C ALA A 55 -0.26 -0.35 18.64
N ASN A 56 -1.06 -0.89 17.72
CA ASN A 56 -2.51 -0.98 17.86
C ASN A 56 -2.94 -1.92 18.98
N ALA A 57 -2.29 -3.07 19.15
CA ALA A 57 -2.58 -3.97 20.26
C ALA A 57 -2.30 -3.29 21.60
N TYR A 58 -1.14 -2.64 21.73
CA TYR A 58 -0.77 -1.93 22.95
C TYR A 58 -1.69 -0.75 23.26
N LEU A 59 -1.95 0.13 22.28
CA LEU A 59 -2.85 1.27 22.48
C LEU A 59 -4.30 0.84 22.72
N GLY A 60 -4.74 -0.23 22.05
CA GLY A 60 -6.06 -0.80 22.25
C GLY A 60 -6.24 -1.35 23.66
N LEU A 61 -5.26 -2.12 24.16
CA LEU A 61 -5.31 -2.67 25.52
C LEU A 61 -5.13 -1.60 26.60
N ARG A 62 -4.22 -0.63 26.40
CA ARG A 62 -3.85 0.34 27.44
C ARG A 62 -4.73 1.60 27.45
N ALA A 63 -5.10 2.11 26.28
CA ALA A 63 -5.80 3.39 26.13
C ALA A 63 -7.22 3.24 25.57
N GLY A 64 -7.64 2.04 25.15
CA GLY A 64 -8.95 1.80 24.55
C GLY A 64 -9.13 2.44 23.17
N LEU A 65 -8.04 2.85 22.52
CA LEU A 65 -8.05 3.55 21.23
C LEU A 65 -7.20 2.79 20.21
N THR A 66 -7.64 2.80 18.94
CA THR A 66 -6.89 2.23 17.82
C THR A 66 -6.60 3.28 16.75
N ILE A 67 -5.61 3.00 15.91
CA ILE A 67 -5.15 3.88 14.83
C ILE A 67 -5.40 3.19 13.49
N SER A 68 -5.83 3.97 12.49
CA SER A 68 -5.88 3.50 11.11
C SER A 68 -4.49 3.17 10.60
N THR A 69 -4.22 1.89 10.34
CA THR A 69 -2.92 1.40 9.85
C THR A 69 -2.74 1.63 8.35
N SER A 70 -3.82 1.60 7.56
CA SER A 70 -3.72 1.58 6.10
C SER A 70 -3.11 2.85 5.51
N ILE A 71 -3.52 4.02 6.00
CA ILE A 71 -3.05 5.33 5.50
C ILE A 71 -1.54 5.49 5.75
N PRO A 72 -1.02 5.37 6.98
CA PRO A 72 0.40 5.55 7.22
C PRO A 72 1.25 4.46 6.54
N VAL A 73 0.78 3.21 6.49
CA VAL A 73 1.52 2.15 5.77
C VAL A 73 1.65 2.47 4.28
N ALA A 74 0.60 2.96 3.62
CA ALA A 74 0.67 3.34 2.21
C ALA A 74 1.73 4.43 1.98
N VAL A 75 1.70 5.50 2.79
CA VAL A 75 2.64 6.62 2.68
C VAL A 75 4.08 6.15 2.92
N MET A 76 4.32 5.39 3.99
CA MET A 76 5.66 4.90 4.32
C MET A 76 6.18 3.90 3.30
N THR A 77 5.31 3.08 2.70
CA THR A 77 5.70 2.15 1.64
C THR A 77 6.16 2.90 0.40
N VAL A 78 5.41 3.92 -0.03
CA VAL A 78 5.81 4.78 -1.16
C VAL A 78 7.12 5.50 -0.84
N ALA A 79 7.28 6.02 0.38
CA ALA A 79 8.52 6.65 0.82
C ALA A 79 9.70 5.66 0.84
N ALA A 80 9.48 4.43 1.31
CA ALA A 80 10.49 3.38 1.33
C ALA A 80 10.91 2.96 -0.09
N PHE A 81 9.96 2.83 -1.02
CA PHE A 81 10.30 2.57 -2.42
C PHE A 81 11.04 3.72 -3.08
N LYS A 82 10.65 4.98 -2.83
CA LYS A 82 11.41 6.15 -3.29
C LYS A 82 12.82 6.19 -2.71
N ALA A 83 13.01 5.74 -1.47
CA ALA A 83 14.35 5.60 -0.89
C ALA A 83 15.14 4.47 -1.57
N LEU A 84 14.50 3.33 -1.85
CA LEU A 84 15.13 2.19 -2.53
C LEU A 84 15.44 2.45 -4.02
N GLU A 85 14.74 3.38 -4.67
CA GLU A 85 15.09 3.88 -6.00
C GLU A 85 16.53 4.40 -6.05
N SER A 86 17.02 5.04 -4.99
CA SER A 86 18.42 5.51 -4.91
C SER A 86 19.47 4.38 -4.96
N VAL A 87 19.06 3.13 -4.66
CA VAL A 87 19.92 1.93 -4.66
C VAL A 87 19.54 0.98 -5.82
N GLY A 88 18.81 1.48 -6.83
CA GLY A 88 18.46 0.73 -8.03
C GLY A 88 17.34 -0.31 -7.83
N ARG A 89 16.53 -0.17 -6.78
CA ARG A 89 15.37 -1.06 -6.51
C ARG A 89 14.06 -0.26 -6.52
N PRO A 90 13.61 0.22 -7.69
CA PRO A 90 12.36 0.96 -7.80
C PRO A 90 11.16 0.10 -7.38
N GLY A 91 10.18 0.74 -6.76
CA GLY A 91 8.86 0.15 -6.50
C GLY A 91 7.82 0.68 -7.49
N ASN A 92 6.74 -0.08 -7.66
CA ASN A 92 5.58 0.35 -8.43
C ASN A 92 4.31 0.44 -7.56
N ILE A 93 3.21 0.91 -8.15
CA ILE A 93 1.94 1.13 -7.43
C ILE A 93 1.30 -0.18 -6.95
N LEU A 94 1.47 -1.28 -7.69
CA LEU A 94 0.91 -2.59 -7.35
C LEU A 94 1.65 -3.19 -6.16
N GLU A 95 2.99 -3.07 -6.15
CA GLU A 95 3.81 -3.42 -4.99
C GLU A 95 3.45 -2.60 -3.75
N ALA A 96 3.16 -1.31 -3.94
CA ALA A 96 2.77 -0.43 -2.83
C ALA A 96 1.41 -0.82 -2.25
N ASN A 97 0.45 -1.16 -3.12
CA ASN A 97 -0.86 -1.68 -2.73
C ASN A 97 -0.73 -3.02 -1.98
N LEU A 98 0.12 -3.93 -2.47
CA LEU A 98 0.38 -5.20 -1.79
C LEU A 98 0.92 -4.98 -0.37
N ALA A 99 1.98 -4.20 -0.22
CA ALA A 99 2.56 -3.92 1.09
C ALA A 99 1.58 -3.21 2.04
N GLN A 100 0.79 -2.26 1.52
CA GLN A 100 -0.30 -1.62 2.27
C GLN A 100 -1.34 -2.63 2.74
N THR A 101 -1.77 -3.54 1.88
CA THR A 101 -2.79 -4.56 2.19
C THR A 101 -2.29 -5.52 3.27
N ILE A 102 -1.04 -5.97 3.17
CA ILE A 102 -0.41 -6.79 4.22
C ILE A 102 -0.33 -6.01 5.53
N GLY A 103 0.12 -4.76 5.48
CA GLY A 103 0.27 -3.94 6.68
C GLY A 103 -1.07 -3.61 7.34
N SER A 104 -2.13 -3.34 6.57
CA SER A 104 -3.46 -3.01 7.12
C SER A 104 -4.17 -4.23 7.73
N ALA A 105 -3.89 -5.44 7.25
CA ALA A 105 -4.39 -6.68 7.85
C ALA A 105 -3.97 -6.85 9.32
N SER A 106 -2.90 -6.19 9.77
CA SER A 106 -2.46 -6.22 11.17
C SER A 106 -3.45 -5.58 12.13
N SER A 107 -4.29 -4.65 11.67
CA SER A 107 -5.38 -4.08 12.48
C SER A 107 -6.41 -5.16 12.87
N SER A 108 -6.72 -6.09 11.97
CA SER A 108 -7.62 -7.22 12.28
C SER A 108 -7.01 -8.15 13.32
N LEU A 109 -5.69 -8.42 13.21
CA LEU A 109 -4.97 -9.22 14.21
C LEU A 109 -4.95 -8.52 15.57
N ALA A 110 -4.62 -7.23 15.60
CA ALA A 110 -4.63 -6.42 16.82
C ALA A 110 -6.01 -6.38 17.47
N SER A 111 -7.08 -6.21 16.68
CA SER A 111 -8.46 -6.28 17.17
C SER A 111 -8.77 -7.63 17.84
N GLY A 112 -8.37 -8.74 17.20
CA GLY A 112 -8.51 -10.07 17.79
C GLY A 112 -7.80 -10.19 19.15
N VAL A 113 -6.59 -9.65 19.26
CA VAL A 113 -5.83 -9.62 20.53
C VAL A 113 -6.54 -8.78 21.59
N ILE A 114 -6.98 -7.57 21.24
CA ILE A 114 -7.64 -6.63 22.17
C ILE A 114 -8.93 -7.23 22.75
N PHE A 115 -9.71 -7.96 21.95
CA PHE A 115 -10.96 -8.57 22.41
C PHE A 115 -10.79 -9.88 23.18
N THR A 116 -9.62 -10.53 23.07
CA THR A 116 -9.38 -11.83 23.69
C THR A 116 -8.54 -11.75 24.96
N LEU A 117 -7.62 -10.80 25.03
CA LEU A 117 -6.73 -10.66 26.18
C LEU A 117 -7.31 -9.68 27.21
N PRO A 118 -7.35 -10.05 28.51
CA PRO A 118 -7.64 -9.09 29.56
C PRO A 118 -6.50 -8.07 29.67
N ALA A 119 -6.86 -6.81 29.92
CA ALA A 119 -5.92 -5.69 30.06
C ALA A 119 -5.21 -5.67 31.42
#